data_AF-A0A973MZL5-F1
#
_entry.id   AF-A0A973MZL5-F1
#
_cell.length_a   1.000
_cell.length_b   1.000
_cell.length_c   1.000
_cell.angle_alpha   90.00
_cell.angle_beta   90.00
_cell.angle_gamma   90.00
#
_symmetry.space_group_name_H-M   'P 1'
#
loop_
_entity.id
_entity.type
_entity.pdbx_description
1 polymer ?
#
loop_
_entity_poly.entity_id
_entity_poly.type
_entity_poly.pdbx_seq_one_letter_code
_entity_poly.pdbx_strand_id
1 'polypeptide(L)'
;ASMTTGTVLLVSASAAEWQSDVASEITIQVRPQAGRDLERDTAAVAEAMRAQAGIVEVKPFSKEESGKLLEPWLGSGLSMDDLPVPRMIIARVQPGTLLDLGALRARVTQVAPGASVDDHRAWIERMRSMTNATVLAGLGILALVIIATIISVSFATRGAMAANRPIVEVLHFVGAGDRYIANHFLRHFLRLGLEGGVIGGGAAMLVFGFSESIAGWFSGTPVGDQFAALLGTFSLRPSGYIVLAVQAVLIGAITAVASRQTLFATLNDVD
;
A
#
# COMPACT_ATOMS: atom_id res chain seq x y z
N ALA A 1 -16.77 2.88 1.79
CA ALA A 1 -15.78 3.81 2.37
C ALA A 1 -14.70 3.05 3.13
N SER A 2 -15.03 2.37 4.24
CA SER A 2 -14.04 1.63 5.06
C SER A 2 -13.32 0.51 4.29
N MET A 3 -14.03 -0.23 3.42
CA MET A 3 -13.40 -1.21 2.52
C MET A 3 -12.37 -0.56 1.59
N THR A 4 -12.74 0.53 0.91
CA THR A 4 -11.84 1.29 0.02
C THR A 4 -10.59 1.75 0.75
N THR A 5 -10.75 2.35 1.94
CA THR A 5 -9.64 2.83 2.76
C THR A 5 -8.75 1.67 3.22
N GLY A 6 -9.32 0.58 3.71
CA GLY A 6 -8.55 -0.60 4.13
C GLY A 6 -7.76 -1.22 2.97
N THR A 7 -8.36 -1.37 1.78
CA THR A 7 -7.67 -1.88 0.60
C THR A 7 -6.52 -0.97 0.17
N VAL A 8 -6.72 0.35 0.15
CA VAL A 8 -5.66 1.31 -0.20
C VAL A 8 -4.50 1.23 0.80
N LEU A 9 -4.81 1.15 2.10
CA LEU A 9 -3.80 1.01 3.14
C LEU A 9 -2.99 -0.27 2.99
N LEU A 10 -3.65 -1.41 2.72
CA LEU A 10 -2.97 -2.68 2.47
C LEU A 10 -2.03 -2.60 1.26
N VAL A 11 -2.53 -2.14 0.11
CA VAL A 11 -1.71 -2.02 -1.11
C VAL A 11 -0.51 -1.10 -0.87
N SER A 12 -0.71 0.02 -0.18
CA SER A 12 0.38 0.95 0.12
C SER A 12 1.42 0.36 1.07
N ALA A 13 1.00 -0.45 2.04
CA ALA A 13 1.89 -1.08 2.99
C ALA A 13 2.72 -2.19 2.33
N SER A 14 2.07 -3.12 1.60
CA SER A 14 2.76 -4.18 0.87
C SER A 14 3.74 -3.62 -0.16
N ALA A 15 3.33 -2.58 -0.89
CA ALA A 15 4.21 -1.93 -1.86
C ALA A 15 5.43 -1.27 -1.18
N ALA A 16 5.25 -0.64 -0.01
CA ALA A 16 6.36 -0.01 0.72
C ALA A 16 7.35 -1.04 1.28
N GLU A 17 6.85 -2.16 1.80
CA GLU A 17 7.68 -3.27 2.28
C GLU A 17 8.53 -3.85 1.14
N TRP A 18 7.88 -4.21 0.03
CA TRP A 18 8.56 -4.72 -1.16
C TRP A 18 9.59 -3.73 -1.70
N GLN A 19 9.23 -2.44 -1.80
CA GLN A 19 10.15 -1.39 -2.25
C GLN A 19 11.37 -1.27 -1.33
N SER A 20 11.19 -1.42 -0.01
CA SER A 20 12.29 -1.39 0.96
C SER A 20 13.23 -2.56 0.78
N ASP A 21 12.69 -3.77 0.61
CA ASP A 21 13.49 -4.98 0.44
C ASP A 21 14.35 -4.90 -0.82
N VAL A 22 13.75 -4.53 -1.96
CA VAL A 22 14.50 -4.43 -3.22
C VAL A 22 15.41 -3.21 -3.28
N ALA A 23 15.06 -2.10 -2.62
CA ALA A 23 15.98 -0.96 -2.51
C ALA A 23 17.22 -1.27 -1.65
N SER A 24 17.14 -2.27 -0.77
CA SER A 24 18.24 -2.68 0.08
C SER A 24 19.25 -3.60 -0.62
N GLU A 25 18.98 -4.04 -1.85
CA GLU A 25 19.81 -5.00 -2.58
C GLU A 25 20.40 -4.41 -3.86
N ILE A 26 21.73 -4.52 -3.99
CA ILE A 26 22.47 -4.17 -5.20
C ILE A 26 23.03 -5.44 -5.80
N THR A 27 22.81 -5.60 -7.10
CA THR A 27 23.31 -6.74 -7.88
C THR A 27 24.47 -6.27 -8.75
N ILE A 28 25.62 -6.91 -8.62
CA ILE A 28 26.78 -6.67 -9.48
C ILE A 28 27.02 -7.92 -10.32
N GLN A 29 27.11 -7.75 -11.63
CA GLN A 29 27.42 -8.82 -12.57
C GLN A 29 28.80 -8.59 -13.17
N VAL A 30 29.72 -9.52 -13.01
CA VAL A 30 31.04 -9.49 -13.63
C VAL A 30 31.01 -10.41 -14.85
N ARG A 31 31.12 -9.84 -16.05
CA ARG A 31 31.09 -10.61 -17.30
C ARG A 31 32.46 -11.19 -17.65
N PRO A 32 32.54 -12.41 -18.22
CA PRO A 32 33.79 -12.98 -18.70
C PRO A 32 34.41 -12.08 -19.79
N GLN A 33 35.72 -11.85 -19.71
CA GLN A 33 36.48 -11.11 -20.73
C GLN A 33 37.74 -11.89 -21.10
N ALA A 34 38.09 -11.88 -22.40
CA ALA A 34 39.28 -12.56 -22.89
C ALA A 34 40.54 -11.99 -22.22
N GLY A 35 41.40 -12.87 -21.71
CA GLY A 35 42.68 -12.50 -21.08
C GLY A 35 42.58 -11.98 -19.65
N ARG A 36 41.41 -12.06 -19.00
CA ARG A 36 41.23 -11.75 -17.57
C ARG A 36 40.75 -12.97 -16.79
N ASP A 37 41.16 -13.03 -15.52
CA ASP A 37 40.70 -14.03 -14.58
C ASP A 37 39.41 -13.53 -13.90
N LEU A 38 38.29 -14.19 -14.22
CA LEU A 38 36.97 -13.84 -13.74
C LEU A 38 36.84 -14.00 -12.21
N GLU A 39 37.49 -14.99 -11.61
CA GLU A 39 37.43 -15.22 -10.16
C GLU A 39 38.21 -14.14 -9.42
N ARG A 40 39.38 -13.76 -9.95
CA ARG A 40 40.17 -12.66 -9.41
C ARG A 40 39.42 -11.33 -9.50
N ASP A 41 38.78 -11.05 -10.62
CA ASP A 41 37.99 -9.82 -10.81
C ASP A 41 36.77 -9.80 -9.87
N THR A 42 36.09 -10.94 -9.70
CA THR A 42 34.96 -11.08 -8.78
C THR A 42 35.37 -10.84 -7.34
N ALA A 43 36.50 -11.43 -6.91
CA ALA A 43 37.05 -11.21 -5.57
C ALA A 43 37.44 -9.74 -5.33
N ALA A 44 38.08 -9.09 -6.31
CA ALA A 44 38.46 -7.69 -6.22
C ALA A 44 37.24 -6.76 -6.14
N VAL A 45 36.19 -7.03 -6.92
CA VAL A 45 34.92 -6.28 -6.84
C VAL A 45 34.24 -6.51 -5.49
N ALA A 46 34.23 -7.75 -4.98
CA ALA A 46 33.65 -8.04 -3.66
C ALA A 46 34.37 -7.27 -2.54
N GLU A 47 35.71 -7.21 -2.57
CA GLU A 47 36.49 -6.41 -1.62
C GLU A 47 36.21 -4.90 -1.74
N ALA A 48 36.13 -4.38 -2.97
CA ALA A 48 35.77 -2.98 -3.21
C ALA A 48 34.37 -2.64 -2.66
N MET A 49 33.42 -3.59 -2.77
CA MET A 49 32.08 -3.44 -2.21
C MET A 49 32.07 -3.51 -0.68
N ARG A 50 32.88 -4.38 -0.07
CA ARG A 50 33.01 -4.46 1.41
C ARG A 50 33.61 -3.20 2.01
N ALA A 51 34.54 -2.55 1.31
CA ALA A 51 35.14 -1.30 1.74
C ALA A 51 34.19 -0.08 1.61
N GLN A 52 33.06 -0.23 0.92
CA GLN A 52 32.11 0.85 0.70
C GLN A 52 31.27 1.11 1.97
N ALA A 53 31.32 2.34 2.47
CA ALA A 53 30.44 2.77 3.56
C ALA A 53 28.97 2.62 3.17
N GLY A 54 28.18 2.04 4.08
CA GLY A 54 26.75 1.78 3.86
C GLY A 54 26.43 0.38 3.33
N ILE A 55 27.42 -0.45 3.01
CA ILE A 55 27.21 -1.87 2.66
C ILE A 55 27.37 -2.71 3.93
N VAL A 56 26.37 -3.57 4.22
CA VAL A 56 26.31 -4.41 5.42
C VAL A 56 26.77 -5.83 5.12
N GLU A 57 26.43 -6.34 3.94
CA GLU A 57 26.78 -7.69 3.51
C GLU A 57 27.18 -7.69 2.04
N VAL A 58 28.19 -8.50 1.69
CA VAL A 58 28.59 -8.76 0.31
C VAL A 58 28.78 -10.26 0.11
N LYS A 59 27.91 -10.84 -0.73
CA LYS A 59 27.89 -12.26 -1.06
C LYS A 59 28.25 -12.47 -2.54
N PRO A 60 29.51 -12.81 -2.86
CA PRO A 60 29.87 -13.30 -4.18
C PRO A 60 29.35 -14.74 -4.36
N PHE A 61 28.76 -15.04 -5.52
CA PHE A 61 28.33 -16.39 -5.88
C PHE A 61 29.44 -17.09 -6.66
N SER A 62 29.74 -18.32 -6.24
CA SER A 62 30.63 -19.22 -6.97
C SER A 62 30.01 -19.68 -8.29
N LYS A 63 30.84 -20.29 -9.13
CA LYS A 63 30.40 -20.91 -10.38
C LYS A 63 29.36 -22.00 -10.14
N GLU A 64 29.59 -22.83 -9.12
CA GLU A 64 28.76 -23.98 -8.78
C GLU A 64 27.40 -23.53 -8.24
N GLU A 65 27.37 -22.49 -7.39
CA GLU A 65 26.12 -21.91 -6.90
C GLU A 65 25.32 -21.27 -8.03
N SER A 66 25.99 -20.50 -8.89
CA SER A 66 25.35 -19.92 -10.08
C SER A 66 24.77 -21.01 -10.99
N GLY A 67 25.50 -22.13 -11.13
CA GLY A 67 25.04 -23.28 -11.92
C GLY A 67 23.80 -23.97 -11.34
N LYS A 68 23.75 -24.16 -10.02
CA LYS A 68 22.57 -24.70 -9.32
C LYS A 68 21.33 -23.82 -9.49
N LEU A 69 21.49 -22.49 -9.55
CA LEU A 69 20.38 -21.58 -9.81
C LEU A 69 19.82 -21.70 -11.24
N LEU A 70 20.66 -22.12 -12.19
CA LEU A 70 20.29 -22.29 -13.60
C LEU A 70 19.77 -23.70 -13.92
N GLU A 71 20.13 -24.71 -13.12
CA GLU A 71 19.73 -26.11 -13.29
C GLU A 71 18.22 -26.33 -13.52
N PRO A 72 17.28 -25.64 -12.83
CA PRO A 72 15.85 -25.79 -13.08
C PRO A 72 15.41 -25.39 -14.49
N TRP A 73 16.16 -24.51 -15.14
CA TRP A 73 15.84 -23.97 -16.47
C TRP A 73 16.60 -24.69 -17.59
N LEU A 74 17.84 -25.09 -17.32
CA LEU A 74 18.76 -25.65 -18.30
C LEU A 74 18.87 -27.18 -18.24
N GLY A 75 18.38 -27.80 -17.16
CA GLY A 75 18.46 -29.25 -16.92
C GLY A 75 19.78 -29.68 -16.29
N SER A 76 19.75 -30.88 -15.68
CA SER A 76 20.91 -31.51 -15.05
C SER A 76 21.79 -32.19 -16.10
N GLY A 77 22.88 -31.55 -16.54
CA GLY A 77 23.81 -32.17 -17.51
C GLY A 77 24.65 -31.22 -18.37
N LEU A 78 24.42 -29.90 -18.27
CA LEU A 78 25.27 -28.92 -18.95
C LEU A 78 26.54 -28.65 -18.13
N SER A 79 27.71 -28.76 -18.78
CA SER A 79 28.97 -28.33 -18.18
C SER A 79 29.00 -26.80 -18.13
N MET A 80 29.11 -26.25 -16.92
CA MET A 80 29.26 -24.80 -16.71
C MET A 80 30.59 -24.25 -17.27
N ASP A 81 31.48 -25.12 -17.74
CA ASP A 81 32.72 -24.76 -18.45
C ASP A 81 32.44 -24.28 -19.89
N ASP A 82 31.32 -24.69 -20.49
CA ASP A 82 31.01 -24.40 -21.90
C ASP A 82 30.20 -23.12 -22.10
N LEU A 83 29.63 -22.55 -21.02
CA LEU A 83 28.86 -21.31 -21.08
C LEU A 83 29.64 -20.14 -20.47
N PRO A 84 29.69 -18.97 -21.14
CA PRO A 84 30.24 -17.75 -20.58
C PRO A 84 29.25 -17.14 -19.56
N VAL A 85 29.11 -17.80 -18.40
CA VAL A 85 28.21 -17.36 -17.33
C VAL A 85 28.87 -16.23 -16.52
N PRO A 86 28.22 -15.06 -16.38
CA PRO A 86 28.70 -13.98 -15.50
C PRO A 86 28.76 -14.42 -14.04
N ARG A 87 29.66 -13.82 -13.26
CA ARG A 87 29.65 -13.95 -11.79
C ARG A 87 28.75 -12.91 -11.18
N MET A 88 27.94 -13.34 -10.22
CA MET A 88 26.99 -12.49 -9.51
C MET A 88 27.52 -12.16 -8.13
N ILE A 89 27.40 -10.91 -7.72
CA ILE A 89 27.71 -10.45 -6.37
C ILE A 89 26.47 -9.71 -5.88
N ILE A 90 25.91 -10.15 -4.76
CA ILE A 90 24.81 -9.46 -4.10
C ILE A 90 25.40 -8.64 -2.95
N ALA A 91 25.08 -7.36 -2.90
CA ALA A 91 25.49 -6.45 -1.83
C ALA A 91 24.25 -5.86 -1.15
N ARG A 92 24.15 -6.02 0.17
CA ARG A 92 23.05 -5.45 0.96
C ARG A 92 23.44 -4.09 1.51
N VAL A 93 22.63 -3.09 1.21
CA VAL A 93 22.78 -1.71 1.68
C VAL A 93 22.09 -1.57 3.03
N GLN A 94 22.70 -0.81 3.94
CA GLN A 94 22.09 -0.45 5.21
C GLN A 94 20.85 0.41 4.95
N PRO A 95 19.67 0.02 5.48
CA PRO A 95 18.44 0.79 5.31
C PRO A 95 18.63 2.26 5.72
N GLY A 96 18.16 3.18 4.88
CA GLY A 96 18.25 4.63 5.11
C GLY A 96 19.58 5.27 4.72
N THR A 97 20.55 4.52 4.17
CA THR A 97 21.82 5.09 3.73
C THR A 97 21.72 5.69 2.34
N LEU A 98 22.19 6.93 2.18
CA LEU A 98 22.31 7.58 0.88
C LEU A 98 23.63 7.16 0.21
N LEU A 99 23.54 6.20 -0.70
CA LEU A 99 24.68 5.71 -1.47
C LEU A 99 24.80 6.45 -2.82
N ASP A 100 25.97 7.01 -3.10
CA ASP A 100 26.33 7.54 -4.43
C ASP A 100 26.68 6.38 -5.35
N LEU A 101 25.70 5.99 -6.16
CA LEU A 101 25.82 4.89 -7.11
C LEU A 101 26.63 5.25 -8.36
N GLY A 102 26.70 6.54 -8.72
CA GLY A 102 27.55 6.97 -9.82
C GLY A 102 29.02 6.74 -9.47
N ALA A 103 29.40 7.16 -8.26
CA ALA A 103 30.74 6.92 -7.74
C ALA A 103 31.01 5.42 -7.49
N LEU A 104 30.02 4.67 -7.02
CA LEU A 104 30.14 3.22 -6.85
C LEU A 104 30.38 2.51 -8.17
N ARG A 105 29.55 2.79 -9.19
CA ARG A 105 29.69 2.21 -10.53
C ARG A 105 31.05 2.54 -11.13
N ALA A 106 31.52 3.77 -10.99
CA ALA A 106 32.85 4.16 -11.45
C ALA A 106 33.96 3.35 -10.74
N ARG A 107 33.90 3.18 -9.42
CA ARG A 107 34.86 2.34 -8.66
C ARG A 107 34.83 0.87 -9.12
N VAL A 108 33.64 0.29 -9.26
CA VAL A 108 33.48 -1.11 -9.69
C VAL A 108 34.01 -1.32 -11.10
N THR A 109 33.71 -0.42 -12.05
CA THR A 109 34.20 -0.50 -13.43
C THR A 109 35.71 -0.28 -13.54
N GLN A 110 36.33 0.50 -12.64
CA GLN A 110 37.80 0.62 -12.57
C GLN A 110 38.47 -0.69 -12.17
N VAL A 111 37.87 -1.45 -11.24
CA VAL A 111 38.40 -2.74 -10.79
C VAL A 111 38.17 -3.81 -11.85
N ALA A 112 36.95 -3.89 -12.39
CA ALA A 112 36.54 -4.86 -13.39
C ALA A 112 35.76 -4.15 -14.51
N PRO A 113 36.39 -3.87 -15.67
CA PRO A 113 35.72 -3.17 -16.79
C PRO A 113 34.48 -3.91 -17.33
N GLY A 114 34.41 -5.23 -17.14
CA GLY A 114 33.26 -6.05 -17.53
C GLY A 114 32.09 -6.04 -16.55
N ALA A 115 32.25 -5.37 -15.40
CA ALA A 115 31.26 -5.37 -14.33
C ALA A 115 30.13 -4.36 -14.58
N SER A 116 28.90 -4.79 -14.33
CA SER A 116 27.70 -3.95 -14.33
C SER A 116 27.04 -3.97 -12.96
N VAL A 117 26.78 -2.79 -12.42
CA VAL A 117 26.05 -2.60 -11.15
C VAL A 117 24.59 -2.29 -11.47
N ASP A 118 23.65 -3.00 -10.87
CA ASP A 118 22.21 -2.77 -10.91
C ASP A 118 21.68 -2.52 -9.49
N ASP A 119 20.95 -1.43 -9.34
CA ASP A 119 20.38 -0.93 -8.09
C ASP A 119 18.84 -1.02 -8.08
N HIS A 120 18.25 -1.56 -9.14
CA HIS A 120 16.81 -1.73 -9.36
C HIS A 120 15.99 -0.43 -9.23
N ARG A 121 16.61 0.76 -9.17
CA ARG A 121 15.93 2.03 -8.86
C ARG A 121 14.88 2.40 -9.89
N ALA A 122 15.18 2.18 -11.18
CA ALA A 122 14.23 2.48 -12.26
C ALA A 122 12.96 1.63 -12.17
N TRP A 123 13.06 0.41 -11.65
CA TRP A 123 11.92 -0.46 -11.44
C TRP A 123 11.14 -0.05 -10.17
N ILE A 124 11.85 0.28 -9.09
CA ILE A 124 11.26 0.81 -7.83
C ILE A 124 10.47 2.10 -8.08
N GLU A 125 11.02 3.04 -8.86
CA GLU A 125 10.34 4.31 -9.15
C GLU A 125 9.05 4.09 -9.97
N ARG A 126 9.07 3.15 -10.90
CA ARG A 126 7.87 2.76 -11.66
C ARG A 126 6.80 2.17 -10.74
N MET A 127 7.18 1.28 -9.83
CA MET A 127 6.25 0.77 -8.83
C MET A 127 5.70 1.87 -7.93
N ARG A 128 6.55 2.79 -7.46
CA ARG A 128 6.13 3.91 -6.63
C ARG A 128 5.08 4.76 -7.36
N SER A 129 5.28 5.02 -8.64
CA SER A 129 4.28 5.69 -9.48
C SER A 129 2.97 4.90 -9.57
N MET A 130 3.03 3.58 -9.74
CA MET A 130 1.83 2.72 -9.78
C MET A 130 1.09 2.71 -8.44
N THR A 131 1.80 2.56 -7.31
CA THR A 131 1.23 2.64 -5.97
C THR A 131 0.57 3.98 -5.71
N ASN A 132 1.21 5.09 -6.08
CA ASN A 132 0.65 6.43 -5.96
C ASN A 132 -0.62 6.59 -6.81
N ALA A 133 -0.64 6.05 -8.03
CA ALA A 133 -1.83 6.05 -8.88
C ALA A 133 -2.98 5.25 -8.24
N THR A 134 -2.70 4.09 -7.63
CA THR A 134 -3.70 3.29 -6.90
C THR A 134 -4.23 4.04 -5.68
N VAL A 135 -3.37 4.69 -4.89
CA VAL A 135 -3.79 5.53 -3.77
C VAL A 135 -4.71 6.67 -4.25
N LEU A 136 -4.34 7.34 -5.33
CA LEU A 136 -5.14 8.42 -5.90
C LEU A 136 -6.50 7.94 -6.41
N ALA A 137 -6.54 6.79 -7.09
CA ALA A 137 -7.79 6.15 -7.51
C ALA A 137 -8.67 5.79 -6.31
N GLY A 138 -8.08 5.25 -5.25
CA GLY A 138 -8.78 4.93 -4.01
C GLY A 138 -9.33 6.16 -3.29
N LEU A 139 -8.58 7.27 -3.26
CA LEU A 139 -9.08 8.56 -2.76
C LEU A 139 -10.24 9.09 -3.62
N GLY A 140 -10.16 8.92 -4.94
CA GLY A 140 -11.26 9.26 -5.86
C GLY A 140 -12.54 8.46 -5.56
N ILE A 141 -12.42 7.14 -5.37
CA ILE A 141 -13.55 6.28 -4.99
C ILE A 141 -14.11 6.70 -3.62
N LEU A 142 -13.25 6.99 -2.65
CA LEU A 142 -13.69 7.45 -1.33
C LEU A 142 -14.47 8.77 -1.43
N ALA A 143 -13.97 9.72 -2.22
CA ALA A 143 -14.66 10.99 -2.46
C ALA A 143 -16.03 10.76 -3.12
N LEU A 144 -16.12 9.90 -4.14
CA LEU A 144 -17.39 9.54 -4.79
C LEU A 144 -18.39 8.93 -3.80
N VAL A 145 -17.93 8.02 -2.92
CA VAL A 145 -18.78 7.42 -1.89
C VAL A 145 -19.28 8.46 -0.89
N ILE A 146 -18.44 9.41 -0.47
CA ILE A 146 -18.83 10.51 0.41
C ILE A 146 -19.88 11.39 -0.26
N ILE A 147 -19.66 11.79 -1.51
CA ILE A 147 -20.62 12.60 -2.29
C ILE A 147 -21.95 11.86 -2.44
N ALA A 148 -21.93 10.59 -2.82
CA ALA A 148 -23.13 9.76 -2.95
C ALA A 148 -23.89 9.65 -1.62
N THR A 149 -23.17 9.52 -0.50
CA THR A 149 -23.76 9.48 0.85
C THR A 149 -24.44 10.80 1.18
N ILE A 150 -23.78 11.93 0.95
CA ILE A 150 -24.34 13.28 1.16
C ILE A 150 -25.63 13.45 0.36
N ILE A 151 -25.61 13.10 -0.94
CA ILE A 151 -26.77 13.20 -1.82
C ILE A 151 -27.91 12.32 -1.31
N SER A 152 -27.64 11.05 -1.00
CA SER A 152 -28.64 10.09 -0.51
C SER A 152 -29.31 10.57 0.78
N VAL A 153 -28.51 11.02 1.76
CA VAL A 153 -29.00 11.55 3.05
C VAL A 153 -29.81 12.82 2.85
N SER A 154 -29.40 13.68 1.92
CA SER A 154 -30.12 14.91 1.58
C SER A 154 -31.51 14.58 1.02
N PHE A 155 -31.59 13.66 0.05
CA PHE A 155 -32.87 13.22 -0.50
C PHE A 155 -33.77 12.58 0.56
N ALA A 156 -33.21 11.70 1.41
CA ALA A 156 -33.96 11.09 2.50
C ALA A 156 -34.50 12.12 3.49
N THR A 157 -33.69 13.12 3.85
CA THR A 157 -34.10 14.21 4.77
C THR A 157 -35.22 15.05 4.15
N ARG A 158 -35.11 15.44 2.87
CA ARG A 158 -36.17 16.19 2.18
C ARG A 158 -37.47 15.40 2.08
N GLY A 159 -37.38 14.12 1.73
CA GLY A 159 -38.55 13.23 1.65
C GLY A 159 -39.25 13.06 3.00
N ALA A 160 -38.48 12.87 4.07
CA ALA A 160 -39.02 12.78 5.42
C ALA A 160 -39.71 14.08 5.87
N MET A 161 -39.14 15.24 5.56
CA MET A 161 -39.75 16.54 5.86
C MET A 161 -41.05 16.76 5.07
N ALA A 162 -41.06 16.45 3.78
CA ALA A 162 -42.24 16.59 2.93
C ALA A 162 -43.40 15.70 3.42
N ALA A 163 -43.11 14.45 3.81
CA ALA A 163 -44.12 13.53 4.32
C ALA A 163 -44.71 13.95 5.68
N ASN A 164 -43.92 14.63 6.52
CA ASN A 164 -44.32 15.03 7.88
C ASN A 164 -44.70 16.52 7.99
N ARG A 165 -44.85 17.22 6.86
CA ARG A 165 -45.20 18.66 6.83
C ARG A 165 -46.39 19.03 7.73
N PRO A 166 -47.52 18.30 7.74
CA PRO A 166 -48.65 18.64 8.61
C PRO A 166 -48.32 18.60 10.10
N ILE A 167 -47.44 17.68 10.52
CA ILE A 167 -47.00 17.55 11.92
C ILE A 167 -46.12 18.75 12.31
N VAL A 168 -45.23 19.16 11.40
CA VAL A 168 -44.34 20.31 11.58
C VAL A 168 -45.15 21.60 11.72
N GLU A 169 -46.17 21.80 10.88
CA GLU A 169 -47.05 22.97 10.93
C GLU A 169 -47.79 23.06 12.28
N VAL A 170 -48.34 21.95 12.80
CA VAL A 170 -48.98 21.93 14.12
C VAL A 170 -48.00 22.29 15.24
N LEU A 171 -46.77 21.75 15.21
CA LEU A 171 -45.73 22.10 16.17
C LEU A 171 -45.34 23.59 16.11
N HIS A 172 -45.26 24.14 14.91
CA HIS A 172 -44.98 25.55 14.69
C HIS A 172 -46.10 26.43 15.27
N PHE A 173 -47.38 26.08 15.05
CA PHE A 173 -48.52 26.80 15.64
C PHE A 173 -48.56 26.77 17.17
N VAL A 174 -48.02 25.72 17.80
CA VAL A 174 -47.90 25.61 19.27
C VAL A 174 -46.65 26.37 19.80
N GLY A 175 -45.87 27.01 18.92
CA GLY A 175 -44.74 27.86 19.28
C GLY A 175 -43.39 27.15 19.34
N ALA A 176 -43.25 25.97 18.73
CA ALA A 176 -41.96 25.30 18.64
C ALA A 176 -41.04 26.04 17.65
N GLY A 177 -39.94 26.60 18.15
CA GLY A 177 -38.97 27.28 17.28
C GLY A 177 -38.22 26.31 16.35
N ASP A 178 -37.85 26.76 15.16
CA ASP A 178 -37.22 25.95 14.11
C ASP A 178 -35.94 25.24 14.57
N ARG A 179 -35.23 25.83 15.54
CA ARG A 179 -34.03 25.25 16.15
C ARG A 179 -34.34 23.97 16.95
N TYR A 180 -35.51 23.88 17.57
CA TYR A 180 -35.96 22.69 18.29
C TYR A 180 -36.21 21.53 17.32
N ILE A 181 -36.92 21.81 16.23
CA ILE A 181 -37.21 20.85 15.16
C ILE A 181 -35.89 20.39 14.50
N ALA A 182 -35.01 21.32 14.16
CA ALA A 182 -33.72 21.02 13.56
C ALA A 182 -32.80 20.17 14.43
N ASN A 183 -32.76 20.41 15.74
CA ASN A 183 -31.96 19.59 16.65
C ASN A 183 -32.50 18.15 16.78
N HIS A 184 -33.82 17.95 16.66
CA HIS A 184 -34.40 16.62 16.75
C HIS A 184 -34.03 15.77 15.52
N PHE A 185 -34.18 16.34 14.32
CA PHE A 185 -33.75 15.70 13.07
C PHE A 185 -32.23 15.46 13.05
N LEU A 186 -31.43 16.44 13.50
CA LEU A 186 -29.98 16.30 13.58
C LEU A 186 -29.55 15.11 14.45
N ARG A 187 -30.11 14.96 15.65
CA ARG A 187 -29.77 13.83 16.54
C ARG A 187 -30.18 12.49 15.94
N HIS A 188 -31.32 12.44 15.26
CA HIS A 188 -31.80 11.23 14.60
C HIS A 188 -30.85 10.79 13.47
N PHE A 189 -30.54 11.69 12.53
CA PHE A 189 -29.64 11.37 11.42
C PHE A 189 -28.17 11.18 11.84
N LEU A 190 -27.72 11.86 12.90
CA LEU A 190 -26.41 11.61 13.50
C LEU A 190 -26.32 10.18 14.05
N ARG A 191 -27.34 9.71 14.77
CA ARG A 191 -27.38 8.33 15.28
C ARG A 191 -27.40 7.32 14.15
N LEU A 192 -28.26 7.50 13.14
CA LEU A 192 -28.31 6.62 11.97
C LEU A 192 -26.97 6.58 11.22
N GLY A 193 -26.33 7.73 11.02
CA GLY A 193 -25.02 7.84 10.39
C GLY A 193 -23.92 7.15 11.20
N LEU A 194 -23.94 7.30 12.53
CA LEU A 194 -23.00 6.62 13.43
C LEU A 194 -23.23 5.12 13.48
N GLU A 195 -24.48 4.65 13.54
CA GLU A 195 -24.81 3.21 13.50
C GLU A 195 -24.36 2.59 12.19
N GLY A 196 -24.68 3.22 11.05
CA GLY A 196 -24.21 2.78 9.74
C GLY A 196 -22.68 2.79 9.62
N GLY A 197 -22.03 3.83 10.17
CA GLY A 197 -20.58 3.94 10.23
C GLY A 197 -19.93 2.84 11.08
N VAL A 198 -20.48 2.55 12.25
CA VAL A 198 -20.00 1.49 13.16
C VAL A 198 -20.22 0.12 12.56
N ILE A 199 -21.38 -0.15 11.95
CA ILE A 199 -21.65 -1.43 11.28
C ILE A 199 -20.70 -1.62 10.09
N GLY A 200 -20.57 -0.61 9.22
CA GLY A 200 -19.68 -0.69 8.06
C GLY A 200 -18.20 -0.75 8.44
N GLY A 201 -17.79 0.02 9.45
CA GLY A 201 -16.44 -0.01 10.01
C GLY A 201 -16.13 -1.35 10.66
N GLY A 202 -17.03 -1.85 11.50
CA GLY A 202 -16.91 -3.16 12.15
C GLY A 202 -16.86 -4.31 11.15
N ALA A 203 -17.73 -4.30 10.13
CA ALA A 203 -17.69 -5.28 9.06
C ALA A 203 -16.35 -5.25 8.29
N ALA A 204 -15.82 -4.06 7.98
CA ALA A 204 -14.51 -3.95 7.35
C ALA A 204 -13.39 -4.48 8.27
N MET A 205 -13.41 -4.13 9.56
CA MET A 205 -12.43 -4.65 10.53
C MET A 205 -12.48 -6.17 10.64
N LEU A 206 -13.68 -6.76 10.62
CA LEU A 206 -13.86 -8.21 10.62
C LEU A 206 -13.32 -8.85 9.34
N VAL A 207 -13.62 -8.27 8.17
CA VAL A 207 -13.11 -8.78 6.88
C VAL A 207 -11.57 -8.77 6.86
N PHE A 208 -10.96 -7.65 7.25
CA PHE A 208 -9.51 -7.54 7.25
C PHE A 208 -8.84 -8.38 8.37
N GLY A 209 -9.43 -8.44 9.56
CA GLY A 209 -8.94 -9.31 10.64
C GLY A 209 -9.10 -10.80 10.35
N PHE A 210 -10.16 -11.20 9.65
CA PHE A 210 -10.34 -12.57 9.20
C PHE A 210 -9.35 -12.93 8.08
N SER A 211 -9.04 -11.99 7.19
CA SER A 211 -8.00 -12.16 6.18
C SER A 211 -6.63 -12.47 6.79
N GLU A 212 -6.28 -11.83 7.91
CA GLU A 212 -5.05 -12.11 8.66
C GLU A 212 -5.07 -13.55 9.24
N SER A 213 -6.20 -13.98 9.80
CA SER A 213 -6.36 -15.33 10.34
C SER A 213 -6.25 -16.40 9.26
N ILE A 214 -6.87 -16.19 8.10
CA ILE A 214 -6.75 -17.08 6.94
C ILE A 214 -5.29 -17.13 6.46
N ALA A 215 -4.63 -15.98 6.29
CA ALA A 215 -3.24 -15.94 5.87
C ALA A 215 -2.33 -16.72 6.84
N GLY A 216 -2.58 -16.63 8.15
CA GLY A 216 -1.88 -17.41 9.16
C GLY A 216 -2.12 -18.92 9.03
N TRP A 217 -3.30 -19.38 8.65
CA TRP A 217 -3.57 -20.82 8.44
C TRP A 217 -2.84 -21.40 7.23
N PHE A 218 -2.56 -20.58 6.21
CA PHE A 218 -1.78 -21.00 5.04
C PHE A 218 -0.27 -20.80 5.23
N SER A 219 0.16 -20.16 6.32
CA SER A 219 1.59 -19.95 6.61
C SER A 219 2.31 -21.29 6.78
N GLY A 220 3.45 -21.46 6.08
CA GLY A 220 4.20 -22.72 6.06
C GLY A 220 3.72 -23.75 5.03
N THR A 221 2.73 -23.40 4.19
CA THR A 221 2.44 -24.16 2.96
C THR A 221 3.18 -23.53 1.78
N PRO A 222 3.66 -24.32 0.78
CA PRO A 222 4.35 -23.76 -0.39
C PRO A 222 3.52 -22.71 -1.13
N VAL A 223 2.19 -22.87 -1.13
CA VAL A 223 1.25 -21.94 -1.73
C VAL A 223 1.15 -20.66 -0.90
N GLY A 224 0.97 -20.76 0.43
CA GLY A 224 0.89 -19.62 1.32
C GLY A 224 2.17 -18.78 1.34
N ASP A 225 3.33 -19.43 1.32
CA ASP A 225 4.64 -18.75 1.33
C ASP A 225 4.88 -18.02 -0.01
N GLN A 226 4.47 -18.60 -1.14
CA GLN A 226 4.50 -17.91 -2.44
C GLN A 226 3.54 -16.71 -2.47
N PHE A 227 2.32 -16.86 -1.93
CA PHE A 227 1.37 -15.76 -1.86
C PHE A 227 1.87 -14.63 -0.96
N ALA A 228 2.45 -14.95 0.20
CA ALA A 228 3.03 -13.98 1.11
C ALA A 228 4.24 -13.26 0.48
N ALA A 229 5.09 -13.99 -0.27
CA ALA A 229 6.21 -13.39 -0.99
C ALA A 229 5.77 -12.45 -2.12
N LEU A 230 4.63 -12.73 -2.78
CA LEU A 230 4.13 -11.93 -3.90
C LEU A 230 3.28 -10.72 -3.46
N LEU A 231 2.47 -10.87 -2.41
CA LEU A 231 1.43 -9.90 -2.02
C LEU A 231 1.69 -9.28 -0.64
N GLY A 232 2.72 -9.75 0.06
CA GLY A 232 3.01 -9.40 1.44
C GLY A 232 2.07 -10.10 2.43
N THR A 233 2.18 -9.73 3.70
CA THR A 233 1.19 -10.16 4.69
C THR A 233 -0.08 -9.31 4.51
N PHE A 234 -1.24 -9.94 4.31
CA PHE A 234 -2.55 -9.25 4.24
C PHE A 234 -3.00 -8.75 5.63
N SER A 235 -2.11 -8.09 6.37
CA SER A 235 -2.38 -7.54 7.69
C SER A 235 -2.47 -6.02 7.61
N LEU A 236 -3.58 -5.46 8.10
CA LEU A 236 -3.61 -4.03 8.35
C LEU A 236 -2.72 -3.76 9.55
N ARG A 237 -1.81 -2.80 9.42
CA ARG A 237 -1.08 -2.26 10.58
C ARG A 237 -2.09 -1.81 11.64
N PRO A 238 -1.76 -1.85 12.94
CA PRO A 238 -2.63 -1.35 14.01
C PRO A 238 -3.16 0.08 13.76
N SER A 239 -2.34 0.93 13.13
CA SER A 239 -2.74 2.27 12.70
C SER A 239 -3.88 2.26 11.67
N GLY A 240 -3.95 1.26 10.80
CA GLY A 240 -5.03 1.10 9.82
C GLY A 240 -6.39 0.89 10.48
N TYR A 241 -6.47 0.08 11.54
CA TYR A 241 -7.72 -0.09 12.30
C TYR A 241 -8.17 1.22 12.97
N ILE A 242 -7.24 2.03 13.48
CA ILE A 242 -7.54 3.37 14.01
C ILE A 242 -8.09 4.27 12.90
N VAL A 243 -7.48 4.25 11.72
CA VAL A 243 -7.98 5.03 10.57
C VAL A 243 -9.41 4.62 10.20
N LEU A 244 -9.73 3.33 10.18
CA LEU A 244 -11.10 2.86 9.92
C LEU A 244 -12.09 3.30 11.01
N ALA A 245 -11.68 3.28 12.28
CA ALA A 245 -12.51 3.76 13.39
C ALA A 245 -12.80 5.27 13.28
N VAL A 246 -11.77 6.07 13.03
CA VAL A 246 -11.91 7.53 12.83
C VAL A 246 -12.77 7.82 11.61
N GLN A 247 -12.59 7.07 10.52
CA GLN A 247 -13.40 7.21 9.32
C GLN A 247 -14.88 6.90 9.56
N ALA A 248 -15.21 5.88 10.35
CA ALA A 248 -16.60 5.57 10.70
C ALA A 248 -17.28 6.75 11.41
N VAL A 249 -16.58 7.36 12.38
CA VAL A 249 -17.06 8.57 13.08
C VAL A 249 -17.20 9.75 12.12
N LEU A 250 -16.23 9.94 11.24
CA LEU A 250 -16.23 11.02 10.25
C LEU A 250 -17.41 10.90 9.27
N ILE A 251 -17.75 9.69 8.82
CA ILE A 251 -18.93 9.44 7.97
C ILE A 251 -20.22 9.79 8.71
N GLY A 252 -20.33 9.42 10.00
CA GLY A 252 -21.46 9.81 10.83
C GLY A 252 -21.58 11.33 10.97
N ALA A 253 -20.46 12.02 11.18
CA ALA A 253 -20.44 13.49 11.24
C ALA A 253 -20.84 14.14 9.91
N ILE A 254 -20.31 13.65 8.78
CA ILE A 254 -20.67 14.14 7.43
C ILE A 254 -22.17 13.96 7.17
N THR A 255 -22.72 12.80 7.52
CA THR A 255 -24.15 12.49 7.41
C THR A 255 -24.99 13.49 8.20
N ALA A 256 -24.61 13.78 9.44
CA ALA A 256 -25.30 14.75 10.28
C ALA A 256 -25.25 16.17 9.71
N VAL A 257 -24.07 16.60 9.22
CA VAL A 257 -23.88 17.94 8.61
C VAL A 257 -24.70 18.07 7.32
N ALA A 258 -24.68 17.06 6.45
CA ALA A 258 -25.44 17.04 5.21
C ALA A 258 -26.96 17.13 5.45
N SER A 259 -27.47 16.37 6.42
CA SER A 259 -28.88 16.44 6.82
C SER A 259 -29.24 17.83 7.36
N ARG A 260 -28.40 18.42 8.21
CA ARG A 260 -28.59 19.77 8.76
C ARG A 260 -28.66 20.84 7.67
N GLN A 261 -27.71 20.84 6.74
CA GLN A 261 -27.67 21.80 5.64
C GLN A 261 -28.92 21.66 4.76
N THR A 262 -29.32 20.44 4.47
CA THR A 262 -30.52 20.16 3.68
C THR A 262 -31.79 20.66 4.35
N LEU A 263 -31.92 20.45 5.66
CA LEU A 263 -33.05 20.90 6.43
C LEU A 263 -33.19 22.43 6.40
N PHE A 264 -32.10 23.17 6.69
CA PHE A 264 -32.14 24.63 6.64
C PHE A 264 -32.43 25.16 5.24
N ALA A 265 -31.88 24.54 4.19
CA ALA A 265 -32.20 24.90 2.82
C ALA A 265 -33.70 24.70 2.51
N THR A 266 -34.33 23.65 3.06
CA THR A 266 -35.74 23.38 2.82
C THR A 266 -36.65 24.30 3.63
N LEU A 267 -36.27 24.68 4.86
CA LEU A 267 -37.04 25.62 5.67
C LEU A 267 -37.01 27.03 5.07
N ASN A 268 -35.85 27.49 4.59
CA ASN A 268 -35.73 28.79 3.92
C ASN A 268 -36.53 28.91 2.62
N ASP A 269 -36.86 27.79 1.96
CA ASP A 269 -37.70 27.78 0.75
C ASP A 269 -39.21 27.82 1.07
N VAL A 270 -39.60 27.61 2.34
CA VAL A 270 -41.00 27.57 2.80
C VAL A 270 -41.46 28.90 3.40
N ASP A 271 -40.53 29.72 3.89
CA ASP A 271 -40.75 31.12 4.32
C ASP A 271 -40.80 32.09 3.12
#